data_AF-A0A0C9U9G2-F1
#
_entry.id   AF-A0A0C9U9G2-F1
#
_cell.length_a   1.000
_cell.length_b   1.000
_cell.length_c   1.000
_cell.angle_alpha   90.00
_cell.angle_beta   90.00
_cell.angle_gamma   90.00
#
_symmetry.space_group_name_H-M   'P 1'
#
loop_
_entity.id
_entity.type
_entity.pdbx_description
1 polymer ?
#
loop_
_entity_poly.entity_id
_entity_poly.type
_entity_poly.pdbx_seq_one_letter_code
_entity_poly.pdbx_strand_id
1 'polypeptide(L)'
;LRQTKRLLAKQSLAADVRVETERRMKALDADLVRAEGARKERNFAVKYHKIKFFERQKVVRKINQTKRSLENSEGEERKKLESALGDLRVDLNYILV
;
A
#
# COMPACT_ATOMS: atom_id res chain seq x y z
N LEU A 1 3.54 -27.45 3.00
CA LEU A 1 4.96 -27.04 2.84
C LEU A 1 5.94 -27.91 3.63
N ARG A 2 5.96 -27.86 4.97
CA ARG A 2 6.94 -28.67 5.75
C ARG A 2 6.76 -30.18 5.55
N GLN A 3 5.53 -30.66 5.53
CA GLN A 3 5.23 -32.08 5.29
C GLN A 3 5.54 -32.51 3.84
N THR A 4 5.23 -31.69 2.84
CA THR A 4 5.58 -31.97 1.42
C THR A 4 7.09 -32.00 1.19
N LYS A 5 7.86 -31.09 1.81
CA LYS A 5 9.34 -31.13 1.82
C LYS A 5 9.88 -32.43 2.44
N ARG A 6 9.31 -32.85 3.57
CA ARG A 6 9.68 -34.12 4.23
C ARG A 6 9.35 -35.34 3.37
N LEU A 7 8.26 -35.31 2.61
CA LEU A 7 7.87 -36.40 1.71
C LEU A 7 8.85 -36.51 0.54
N LEU A 8 9.21 -35.39 -0.10
CA LEU A 8 10.19 -35.37 -1.20
C LEU A 8 11.60 -35.79 -0.78
N ALA A 9 11.97 -35.61 0.49
CA ALA A 9 13.25 -36.03 1.02
C ALA A 9 13.39 -37.56 1.21
N LYS A 10 12.30 -38.35 1.05
CA LYS A 10 12.36 -39.81 1.14
C LYS A 10 12.93 -40.41 -0.16
N GLN A 11 13.88 -41.34 0.00
CA GLN A 11 14.55 -41.98 -1.14
C GLN A 11 13.64 -42.95 -1.93
N SER A 12 12.64 -43.57 -1.27
CA SER A 12 11.76 -44.60 -1.85
C SER A 12 10.42 -44.07 -2.39
N LEU A 13 10.42 -42.95 -3.12
CA LEU A 13 9.19 -42.39 -3.72
C LEU A 13 9.01 -42.87 -5.17
N ALA A 14 7.80 -43.29 -5.52
CA ALA A 14 7.42 -43.53 -6.91
C ALA A 14 7.53 -42.23 -7.73
N ALA A 15 7.92 -42.36 -9.01
CA ALA A 15 8.18 -41.22 -9.89
C ALA A 15 6.95 -40.30 -10.05
N ASP A 16 5.76 -40.89 -10.23
CA ASP A 16 4.50 -40.14 -10.40
C ASP A 16 4.18 -39.31 -9.16
N VAL A 17 4.31 -39.91 -7.97
CA VAL A 17 4.08 -39.26 -6.68
C VAL A 17 5.09 -38.13 -6.46
N ARG A 18 6.33 -38.28 -6.93
CA ARG A 18 7.36 -37.23 -6.83
C ARG A 18 6.98 -36.01 -7.67
N VAL A 19 6.60 -36.22 -8.94
CA VAL A 19 6.19 -35.13 -9.84
C VAL A 19 4.95 -34.40 -9.31
N GLU A 20 3.95 -35.13 -8.82
CA GLU A 20 2.75 -34.52 -8.24
C GLU A 20 3.08 -33.71 -6.97
N THR A 21 3.92 -34.27 -6.09
CA THR A 21 4.33 -33.61 -4.85
C THR A 21 5.15 -32.34 -5.12
N GLU A 22 6.00 -32.34 -6.14
CA GLU A 22 6.75 -31.15 -6.58
C GLU A 22 5.83 -30.05 -7.13
N ARG A 23 4.85 -30.41 -7.96
CA ARG A 23 3.84 -29.45 -8.47
C ARG A 23 3.06 -28.84 -7.32
N ARG A 24 2.60 -29.68 -6.38
CA ARG A 24 1.89 -29.23 -5.18
C ARG A 24 2.77 -28.35 -4.30
N MET A 25 4.05 -28.66 -4.17
CA MET A 25 4.99 -27.84 -3.41
C MET A 25 5.17 -26.46 -4.04
N LYS A 26 5.37 -26.39 -5.36
CA LYS A 26 5.46 -25.11 -6.08
C LYS A 26 4.19 -24.25 -5.92
N ALA A 27 3.01 -24.87 -6.01
CA ALA A 27 1.75 -24.18 -5.79
C ALA A 27 1.66 -23.59 -4.37
N LEU A 28 1.96 -24.40 -3.35
CA LEU A 28 1.93 -23.96 -1.95
C LEU A 28 2.98 -22.88 -1.64
N ASP A 29 4.16 -22.93 -2.25
CA ASP A 29 5.18 -21.89 -2.08
C ASP A 29 4.72 -20.57 -2.74
N ALA A 30 4.09 -20.65 -3.92
CA ALA A 30 3.50 -19.47 -4.56
C ALA A 30 2.36 -18.86 -3.70
N ASP A 31 1.51 -19.69 -3.09
CA ASP A 31 0.45 -19.24 -2.19
C ASP A 31 1.02 -18.56 -0.94
N LEU A 32 2.11 -19.12 -0.37
CA LEU A 32 2.79 -18.54 0.79
C LEU A 32 3.33 -17.15 0.47
N VAL A 33 4.03 -16.98 -0.66
CA VAL A 33 4.56 -15.68 -1.08
C VAL A 33 3.46 -14.63 -1.23
N ARG A 34 2.32 -15.01 -1.84
CA ARG A 34 1.15 -14.11 -1.96
C ARG A 34 0.58 -13.75 -0.59
N ALA A 35 0.44 -14.72 0.31
CA ALA A 35 -0.07 -14.49 1.66
C ALA A 35 0.86 -13.59 2.50
N GLU A 36 2.18 -13.78 2.39
CA GLU A 36 3.18 -12.96 3.07
C GLU A 36 3.18 -11.51 2.54
N GLY A 37 3.07 -11.34 1.21
CA GLY A 37 2.89 -10.03 0.58
C GLY A 37 1.66 -9.30 1.10
N ALA A 38 0.49 -9.94 1.03
CA ALA A 38 -0.77 -9.37 1.53
C ALA A 38 -0.73 -9.05 3.03
N ARG A 39 -0.05 -9.88 3.83
CA ARG A 39 0.13 -9.62 5.27
C ARG A 39 1.02 -8.40 5.50
N LYS A 40 2.11 -8.25 4.74
CA LYS A 40 3.00 -7.10 4.82
C LYS A 40 2.29 -5.80 4.43
N GLU A 41 1.53 -5.83 3.34
CA GLU A 41 0.67 -4.71 2.90
C GLU A 41 -0.33 -4.33 3.98
N ARG A 42 -1.06 -5.30 4.54
CA ARG A 42 -2.02 -5.06 5.63
C ARG A 42 -1.35 -4.44 6.85
N ASN A 43 -0.18 -4.94 7.25
CA ASN A 43 0.56 -4.41 8.39
C ASN A 43 0.95 -2.94 8.18
N PHE A 44 1.42 -2.59 6.97
CA PHE A 44 1.75 -1.20 6.65
C PHE A 44 0.50 -0.32 6.56
N ALA A 45 -0.57 -0.81 5.92
CA ALA A 45 -1.83 -0.11 5.87
C ALA A 45 -2.32 0.23 7.28
N VAL A 46 -2.40 -0.74 8.20
CA VAL A 46 -2.83 -0.49 9.59
C VAL A 46 -1.88 0.46 10.32
N LYS A 47 -0.57 0.27 10.19
CA LYS A 47 0.44 1.09 10.87
C LYS A 47 0.36 2.56 10.46
N TYR A 48 0.19 2.83 9.16
CA TYR A 48 0.20 4.20 8.63
C TYR A 48 -1.19 4.79 8.41
N HIS A 49 -2.26 3.99 8.51
CA HIS A 49 -3.65 4.44 8.30
C HIS A 49 -3.98 5.68 9.13
N LYS A 50 -3.64 5.65 10.42
CA LYS A 50 -3.98 6.77 11.31
C LYS A 50 -3.17 8.03 11.00
N ILE A 51 -1.91 7.88 10.62
CA ILE A 51 -1.04 8.99 10.21
C ILE A 51 -1.56 9.62 8.91
N LYS A 52 -1.78 8.81 7.87
CA LYS A 52 -2.35 9.27 6.60
C LYS A 52 -3.72 9.91 6.79
N PHE A 53 -4.58 9.35 7.66
CA PHE A 53 -5.88 9.93 7.98
C PHE A 53 -5.77 11.34 8.54
N PHE A 54 -4.91 11.55 9.54
CA PHE A 54 -4.77 12.87 10.16
C PHE A 54 -4.12 13.88 9.22
N GLU A 55 -3.09 13.48 8.47
CA GLU A 55 -2.47 14.36 7.49
C GLU A 55 -3.45 14.75 6.38
N ARG A 56 -4.24 13.80 5.87
CA ARG A 56 -5.33 14.07 4.93
C ARG A 56 -6.31 15.11 5.48
N GLN A 57 -6.76 14.95 6.73
CA GLN A 57 -7.69 15.90 7.35
C GLN A 57 -7.08 17.31 7.49
N LYS A 58 -5.81 17.41 7.90
CA LYS A 58 -5.09 18.69 8.00
C LYS A 58 -4.97 19.38 6.64
N VAL A 59 -4.53 18.65 5.61
CA VAL A 59 -4.35 19.20 4.26
C VAL A 59 -5.70 19.63 3.67
N VAL A 60 -6.74 18.81 3.79
CA VAL A 60 -8.10 19.18 3.33
C VAL A 60 -8.60 20.43 4.04
N ARG A 61 -8.38 20.57 5.35
CA ARG A 61 -8.74 21.78 6.09
C ARG A 61 -8.01 23.01 5.56
N LYS A 62 -6.69 22.91 5.33
CA LYS A 62 -5.88 23.99 4.75
C LYS A 62 -6.37 24.37 3.36
N ILE A 63 -6.62 23.39 2.48
CA ILE A 63 -7.19 23.62 1.14
C ILE A 63 -8.49 24.43 1.23
N ASN A 64 -9.40 24.03 2.11
CA ASN A 64 -10.67 24.73 2.28
C ASN A 64 -10.48 26.15 2.81
N GLN A 65 -9.55 26.36 3.73
CA GLN A 65 -9.20 27.69 4.23
C GLN A 65 -8.61 28.57 3.13
N THR A 66 -7.63 28.08 2.37
CA THR A 66 -7.01 28.80 1.25
C THR A 66 -8.03 29.15 0.18
N LYS A 67 -8.96 28.24 -0.14
CA LYS A 67 -10.07 28.54 -1.07
C LYS A 67 -10.95 29.69 -0.59
N ARG A 68 -11.32 29.72 0.69
CA ARG A 68 -12.09 30.83 1.27
C ARG A 68 -11.30 32.14 1.28
N SER A 69 -10.00 32.09 1.55
CA SER A 69 -9.12 33.27 1.47
C SER A 69 -9.02 33.78 0.03
N LEU A 70 -9.02 32.89 -0.97
CA LEU A 70 -8.95 33.25 -2.38
C LEU A 70 -10.15 34.10 -2.84
N GLU A 71 -11.34 33.84 -2.29
CA GLU A 71 -12.58 34.56 -2.62
C GLU A 71 -12.48 36.07 -2.34
N ASN A 72 -11.71 36.46 -1.32
CA ASN A 72 -11.56 37.86 -0.89
C ASN A 72 -10.18 38.44 -1.20
N SER A 73 -9.37 37.77 -2.02
CA SER A 73 -7.99 38.17 -2.31
C SER A 73 -7.82 38.65 -3.75
N GLU A 74 -7.00 39.69 -3.92
CA GLU A 74 -6.70 40.32 -5.20
C GLU A 74 -5.20 40.53 -5.39
N GLY A 75 -4.79 40.75 -6.63
CA GLY A 75 -3.40 41.10 -6.97
C GLY A 75 -2.38 40.03 -6.58
N GLU A 76 -1.26 40.46 -5.98
CA GLU A 76 -0.14 39.59 -5.62
C GLU A 76 -0.49 38.59 -4.51
N GLU A 77 -1.40 38.93 -3.60
CA GLU A 77 -1.83 38.02 -2.54
C GLU A 77 -2.61 36.82 -3.11
N ARG A 78 -3.44 37.08 -4.12
CA ARG A 78 -4.16 36.02 -4.83
C ARG A 78 -3.21 35.04 -5.50
N LYS A 79 -2.16 35.53 -6.19
CA LYS A 79 -1.16 34.67 -6.84
C LYS A 79 -0.43 33.76 -5.85
N LYS A 80 -0.08 34.30 -4.67
CA LYS A 80 0.54 33.51 -3.58
C LYS A 80 -0.39 32.42 -3.07
N LEU A 81 -1.66 32.74 -2.84
CA LEU A 81 -2.66 31.77 -2.39
C LEU A 81 -2.97 30.70 -3.45
N GLU A 82 -2.95 31.06 -4.75
CA GLU A 82 -3.09 30.10 -5.86
C GLU A 82 -1.90 29.14 -5.92
N SER A 83 -0.67 29.63 -5.76
CA SER A 83 0.53 28.78 -5.66
C SER A 83 0.44 27.84 -4.47
N ALA A 84 0.12 28.36 -3.28
CA ALA A 84 -0.02 27.57 -2.06
C ALA A 84 -1.14 26.52 -2.18
N LEU A 85 -2.24 26.84 -2.87
CA LEU A 85 -3.29 25.86 -3.17
C LEU A 85 -2.79 24.75 -4.10
N GLY A 86 -1.92 25.07 -5.06
CA GLY A 86 -1.23 24.11 -5.92
C GLY A 86 -0.41 23.11 -5.10
N ASP A 87 0.45 23.61 -4.22
CA ASP A 87 1.31 22.78 -3.36
C ASP A 87 0.47 21.87 -2.45
N LEU A 88 -0.57 22.40 -1.82
CA LEU A 88 -1.47 21.61 -0.96
C LEU A 88 -2.20 20.49 -1.73
N ARG A 89 -2.48 20.68 -3.03
CA ARG A 89 -3.06 19.62 -3.87
C ARG A 89 -2.06 18.52 -4.17
N VAL A 90 -0.78 18.87 -4.37
CA VAL A 90 0.31 17.89 -4.51
C VAL A 90 0.46 17.09 -3.21
N ASP A 91 0.46 17.76 -2.06
CA ASP A 91 0.52 17.12 -0.74
C ASP A 91 -0.65 16.14 -0.54
N LEU A 92 -1.87 16.55 -0.89
CA LEU A 92 -3.05 15.68 -0.77
C LEU A 92 -2.90 14.42 -1.63
N ASN A 93 -2.45 14.56 -2.88
CA ASN A 93 -2.24 13.42 -3.76
C ASN A 93 -1.16 12.49 -3.21
N TYR A 94 -0.07 13.02 -2.67
CA TYR A 94 0.98 12.23 -2.04
C TYR A 94 0.48 11.40 -0.85
N ILE A 95 -0.50 11.91 -0.09
CA ILE A 95 -1.09 11.18 1.05
C ILE A 95 -2.05 10.07 0.59
N LEU A 96 -2.77 10.29 -0.53
CA LEU A 96 -3.79 9.38 -1.04
C LEU A 96 -3.21 8.17 -1.78
N VAL A 97 -2.06 8.33 -2.42
CA VAL A 97 -1.29 7.25 -3.06
C VAL A 97 -0.65 6.35 -2.01
#